data_AF-A0A0U3AYD6-F1
#
_entry.id   AF-A0A0U3AYD6-F1
#
_cell.length_a   1.000
_cell.length_b   1.000
_cell.length_c   1.000
_cell.angle_alpha   90.00
_cell.angle_beta   90.00
_cell.angle_gamma   90.00
#
_symmetry.space_group_name_H-M   'P 1'
#
loop_
_entity.id
_entity.type
_entity.pdbx_description
1 polymer ?
#
loop_
_entity_poly.entity_id
_entity_poly.type
_entity_poly.pdbx_seq_one_letter_code
_entity_poly.pdbx_strand_id
1 'polypeptide(L)'
;MLGLLRPSGHCQLAPHQAIRQLRELGYRAEMQPGISADACLWADLGEDPMDSGCVQMEASQFLFYQQQIDTSAYLVLWQISIAGDHTLKRLDSDRDALALLVQKLGQWYSPEHQVILYEAADLPIWQPRLERVPIAELVNATLNQITTLVIPPQSSKQPDTTMLDKLGVPAEHPLRQLQ
;
A
#
# COMPACT_ATOMS: atom_id res chain seq x y z
N MET A 1 -6.24 28.70 -18.01
CA MET A 1 -6.38 28.27 -16.61
C MET A 1 -5.71 26.90 -16.50
N LEU A 2 -4.40 26.87 -16.28
CA LEU A 2 -3.63 25.62 -16.18
C LEU A 2 -4.09 24.89 -14.92
N GLY A 3 -4.75 23.74 -15.10
CA GLY A 3 -5.05 22.84 -14.00
C GLY A 3 -3.74 22.38 -13.37
N LEU A 4 -3.60 22.61 -12.06
CA LEU A 4 -2.56 22.05 -11.23
C LEU A 4 -2.55 20.52 -11.41
N LEU A 5 -1.67 20.03 -12.26
CA LEU A 5 -1.24 18.63 -12.25
C LEU A 5 -0.65 18.41 -10.84
N ARG A 6 -1.39 17.70 -9.99
CA ARG A 6 -0.87 17.22 -8.72
C ARG A 6 0.36 16.36 -9.07
N PRO A 7 1.57 16.68 -8.56
CA PRO A 7 2.81 16.09 -9.04
C PRO A 7 3.03 14.63 -8.62
N SER A 8 2.10 13.99 -7.90
CA SER A 8 2.19 12.57 -7.61
C SER A 8 1.73 11.73 -8.82
N GLY A 9 2.60 10.84 -9.28
CA GLY A 9 2.25 9.79 -10.23
C GLY A 9 1.24 8.86 -9.59
N HIS A 10 -0.06 9.08 -9.84
CA HIS A 10 -1.09 8.18 -9.39
C HIS A 10 -1.28 7.11 -10.46
N CYS A 11 -1.14 5.84 -10.09
CA CYS A 11 -1.67 4.74 -10.87
C CYS A 11 -3.15 5.06 -11.18
N GLN A 12 -3.54 5.10 -12.45
CA GLN A 12 -4.88 5.45 -12.97
C GLN A 12 -5.21 6.94 -13.22
N LEU A 13 -4.27 7.90 -13.13
CA LEU A 13 -4.58 9.31 -13.43
C LEU A 13 -5.14 9.53 -14.85
N ALA A 14 -4.54 8.89 -15.86
CA ALA A 14 -4.90 9.07 -17.27
C ALA A 14 -6.37 8.74 -17.58
N PRO A 15 -6.92 7.56 -17.24
CA PRO A 15 -8.34 7.26 -17.49
C PRO A 15 -9.28 8.21 -16.73
N HIS A 16 -8.96 8.59 -15.49
CA HIS A 16 -9.75 9.58 -14.76
C HIS A 16 -9.77 10.96 -15.44
N GLN A 17 -8.63 11.42 -15.95
CA GLN A 17 -8.53 12.68 -16.69
C GLN A 17 -9.31 12.61 -18.01
N ALA A 18 -9.17 11.52 -18.76
CA ALA A 18 -9.89 11.34 -20.02
C ALA A 18 -11.41 11.37 -19.82
N ILE A 19 -11.93 10.64 -18.83
CA ILE A 19 -13.36 10.63 -18.50
C ILE A 19 -13.83 12.03 -18.08
N ARG A 20 -13.04 12.75 -17.26
CA ARG A 20 -13.37 14.12 -16.85
C ARG A 20 -13.48 15.05 -18.06
N GLN A 21 -12.46 15.05 -18.92
CA GLN A 21 -12.43 15.90 -20.12
C GLN A 21 -13.60 15.60 -21.07
N LEU A 22 -13.91 14.31 -21.31
CA LEU A 22 -15.04 13.93 -22.16
C LEU A 22 -16.39 14.40 -21.60
N ARG A 23 -16.60 14.29 -20.28
CA ARG A 23 -17.82 14.78 -19.62
C ARG A 23 -17.93 16.31 -19.70
N GLU A 24 -16.84 17.04 -19.53
CA GLU A 24 -16.80 18.50 -19.67
C GLU A 24 -17.17 18.95 -21.09
N LEU A 25 -16.87 18.14 -22.11
CA LEU A 25 -17.24 18.37 -23.50
C LEU A 25 -18.68 17.91 -23.85
N GLY A 26 -19.44 17.41 -22.87
CA GLY A 26 -20.81 16.94 -23.06
C GLY A 26 -20.94 15.52 -23.61
N TYR A 27 -19.84 14.78 -23.72
CA TYR A 27 -19.89 13.36 -24.11
C TYR A 27 -20.27 12.47 -22.93
N ARG A 28 -20.93 11.36 -23.24
CA ARG A 28 -21.14 10.26 -22.28
C ARG A 28 -19.82 9.51 -22.11
N ALA A 29 -19.31 9.46 -20.88
CA ALA A 29 -18.13 8.68 -20.51
C ALA A 29 -18.32 8.04 -19.12
N GLU A 30 -17.93 6.78 -18.98
CA GLU A 30 -18.14 5.96 -17.78
C GLU A 30 -16.86 5.16 -17.47
N MET A 31 -16.58 4.97 -16.17
CA MET A 31 -15.48 4.12 -15.70
C MET A 31 -16.09 2.76 -15.31
N GLN A 32 -15.58 1.69 -15.89
CA GLN A 32 -15.98 0.33 -15.54
C GLN A 32 -14.96 -0.28 -14.57
N PRO A 33 -15.41 -1.00 -13.52
CA PRO A 33 -14.51 -1.65 -12.57
C PRO A 33 -13.83 -2.88 -13.19
N GLY A 34 -12.72 -3.29 -12.58
CA GLY A 34 -11.98 -4.50 -12.93
C GLY A 34 -11.26 -5.09 -11.71
N ILE A 35 -10.62 -6.24 -11.89
CA ILE A 35 -9.79 -6.86 -10.86
C ILE A 35 -8.45 -6.13 -10.83
N SER A 36 -8.12 -5.53 -9.68
CA SER A 36 -6.88 -4.81 -9.45
C SER A 36 -5.83 -5.71 -8.79
N ALA A 37 -4.58 -5.24 -8.79
CA ALA A 37 -3.47 -5.98 -8.20
C ALA A 37 -3.65 -6.24 -6.69
N ASP A 38 -4.38 -5.39 -5.96
CA ASP A 38 -4.69 -5.61 -4.55
C ASP A 38 -5.67 -6.77 -4.34
N ALA A 39 -6.65 -6.93 -5.21
CA ALA A 39 -7.54 -8.09 -5.17
C ALA A 39 -6.76 -9.40 -5.40
N CYS A 40 -5.83 -9.41 -6.35
CA CYS A 40 -4.93 -10.54 -6.56
C CYS A 40 -4.02 -10.78 -5.34
N LEU A 41 -3.47 -9.71 -4.76
CA LEU A 41 -2.60 -9.75 -3.59
C LEU A 41 -3.24 -10.48 -2.42
N TRP A 42 -4.47 -10.12 -2.05
CA TRP A 42 -5.15 -10.76 -0.92
C TRP A 42 -5.49 -12.22 -1.22
N ALA A 43 -5.89 -12.52 -2.46
CA ALA A 43 -6.15 -13.88 -2.89
C ALA A 43 -4.89 -14.76 -2.83
N ASP A 44 -3.74 -14.23 -3.27
CA ASP A 44 -2.47 -14.95 -3.31
C ASP A 44 -1.83 -15.08 -1.92
N LEU A 45 -1.97 -14.07 -1.06
CA LEU A 45 -1.51 -14.15 0.34
C LEU A 45 -2.36 -15.10 1.18
N GLY A 46 -3.64 -15.28 0.84
CA GLY A 46 -4.58 -16.03 1.65
C GLY A 46 -4.95 -15.32 2.96
N GLU A 47 -4.83 -13.99 2.97
CA GLU A 47 -5.07 -13.12 4.13
C GLU A 47 -6.30 -12.25 3.91
N ASP A 48 -7.09 -12.00 4.97
CA ASP A 48 -8.19 -11.04 4.93
C ASP A 48 -7.73 -9.65 5.44
N PRO A 49 -7.69 -8.62 4.58
CA PRO A 49 -7.31 -7.28 5.02
C PRO A 49 -8.30 -6.67 6.03
N MET A 50 -9.49 -7.21 6.19
CA MET A 50 -10.51 -6.70 7.12
C MET A 50 -10.26 -7.13 8.57
N ASP A 51 -9.53 -8.23 8.79
CA ASP A 51 -9.23 -8.73 10.14
C ASP A 51 -8.35 -7.75 10.92
N SER A 52 -7.25 -7.31 10.29
CA SER A 52 -6.30 -6.35 10.87
C SER A 52 -6.50 -4.92 10.35
N GLY A 53 -7.31 -4.73 9.32
CA GLY A 53 -7.38 -3.45 8.61
C GLY A 53 -6.20 -3.30 7.64
N CYS A 54 -6.34 -2.38 6.69
CA CYS A 54 -5.34 -2.12 5.67
C CYS A 54 -5.32 -0.65 5.25
N VAL A 55 -4.11 -0.10 5.12
CA VAL A 55 -3.83 1.19 4.49
C VAL A 55 -3.01 0.95 3.23
N GLN A 56 -3.43 1.58 2.13
CA GLN A 56 -2.76 1.48 0.84
C GLN A 56 -2.29 2.87 0.38
N MET A 57 -1.04 2.99 -0.04
CA MET A 57 -0.44 4.27 -0.46
C MET A 57 0.52 4.08 -1.63
N GLU A 58 0.74 5.12 -2.42
CA GLU A 58 1.88 5.15 -3.34
C GLU A 58 3.18 5.46 -2.57
N ALA A 59 4.28 4.78 -2.91
CA ALA A 59 5.52 4.82 -2.13
C ALA A 59 6.16 6.22 -2.08
N SER A 60 6.09 6.99 -3.17
CA SER A 60 6.58 8.38 -3.21
C SER A 60 5.70 9.30 -2.36
N GLN A 61 4.37 9.14 -2.37
CA GLN A 61 3.47 9.84 -1.46
C GLN A 61 3.78 9.50 0.00
N PHE A 62 4.05 8.23 0.29
CA PHE A 62 4.53 7.83 1.61
C PHE A 62 5.81 8.58 1.97
N LEU A 63 6.77 8.74 1.06
CA LEU A 63 8.01 9.49 1.29
C LEU A 63 7.80 11.01 1.44
N PHE A 64 6.97 11.63 0.59
CA PHE A 64 6.83 13.09 0.50
C PHE A 64 6.06 13.72 1.67
N TYR A 65 5.18 12.98 2.33
CA TYR A 65 4.27 13.53 3.34
C TYR A 65 4.50 12.92 4.72
N GLN A 66 4.14 13.65 5.78
CA GLN A 66 4.10 13.11 7.13
C GLN A 66 2.90 12.15 7.24
N GLN A 67 3.16 10.93 7.71
CA GLN A 67 2.14 9.89 7.88
C GLN A 67 1.99 9.54 9.35
N GLN A 68 0.81 9.05 9.70
CA GLN A 68 0.58 8.31 10.95
C GLN A 68 0.26 6.88 10.55
N ILE A 69 1.17 5.96 10.90
CA ILE A 69 1.04 4.55 10.54
C ILE A 69 0.56 3.78 11.77
N ASP A 70 -0.55 3.04 11.60
CA ASP A 70 -1.02 2.05 12.56
C ASP A 70 -0.31 0.72 12.28
N THR A 71 0.54 0.28 13.20
CA THR A 71 1.30 -0.97 13.05
C THR A 71 0.49 -2.22 13.36
N SER A 72 -0.78 -2.05 13.76
CA SER A 72 -1.73 -3.17 13.94
C SER A 72 -2.50 -3.54 12.68
N ALA A 73 -2.30 -2.78 11.60
CA ALA A 73 -2.90 -2.99 10.29
C ALA A 73 -1.83 -3.28 9.22
N TYR A 74 -2.27 -3.82 8.08
CA TYR A 74 -1.43 -3.93 6.90
C TYR A 74 -1.12 -2.55 6.32
N LEU A 75 0.12 -2.34 5.90
CA LEU A 75 0.51 -1.22 5.04
C LEU A 75 0.96 -1.75 3.68
N VAL A 76 0.31 -1.32 2.61
CA VAL A 76 0.66 -1.66 1.23
C VAL A 76 1.21 -0.43 0.54
N LEU A 77 2.46 -0.49 0.06
CA LEU A 77 3.12 0.56 -0.70
C LEU A 77 3.25 0.16 -2.17
N TRP A 78 2.52 0.87 -3.02
CA TRP A 78 2.51 0.73 -4.47
C TRP A 78 3.71 1.43 -5.10
N GLN A 79 4.20 0.90 -6.23
CA GLN A 79 5.25 1.52 -7.06
C GLN A 79 6.57 1.75 -6.32
N ILE A 80 6.95 0.82 -5.43
CA ILE A 80 8.19 0.93 -4.65
C ILE A 80 9.45 1.02 -5.53
N SER A 81 9.43 0.44 -6.73
CA SER A 81 10.55 0.48 -7.67
C SER A 81 10.88 1.89 -8.17
N ILE A 82 10.00 2.87 -8.00
CA ILE A 82 10.24 4.28 -8.38
C ILE A 82 10.00 5.23 -7.21
N ALA A 83 10.08 4.70 -5.98
CA ALA A 83 9.83 5.47 -4.77
C ALA A 83 10.69 6.75 -4.73
N GLY A 84 10.03 7.89 -4.49
CA GLY A 84 10.68 9.19 -4.36
C GLY A 84 10.97 9.88 -5.71
N ASP A 85 10.60 9.29 -6.84
CA ASP A 85 10.71 9.97 -8.14
C ASP A 85 9.66 11.08 -8.27
N HIS A 86 10.11 12.32 -8.14
CA HIS A 86 9.30 13.52 -8.38
C HIS A 86 9.42 14.02 -9.83
N THR A 87 10.25 13.39 -10.66
CA THR A 87 10.51 13.79 -12.04
C THR A 87 9.64 13.06 -13.06
N LEU A 88 9.06 11.92 -12.68
CA LEU A 88 8.25 11.02 -13.51
C LEU A 88 9.01 10.48 -14.74
N LYS A 89 10.34 10.38 -14.62
CA LYS A 89 11.22 9.96 -15.73
C LYS A 89 11.94 8.65 -15.44
N ARG A 90 11.84 8.14 -14.21
CA ARG A 90 12.54 6.94 -13.81
C ARG A 90 11.68 5.71 -14.04
N LEU A 91 12.37 4.65 -14.44
CA LEU A 91 11.80 3.33 -14.67
C LEU A 91 12.42 2.26 -13.76
N ASP A 92 13.50 2.62 -13.04
CA ASP A 92 14.30 1.73 -12.20
C ASP A 92 14.45 2.29 -10.78
N SER A 93 14.69 1.37 -9.84
CA SER A 93 14.90 1.66 -8.42
C SER A 93 16.09 2.55 -8.16
N ASP A 94 15.93 3.49 -7.24
CA ASP A 94 17.05 4.20 -6.62
C ASP A 94 17.44 3.52 -5.32
N ARG A 95 18.70 3.16 -5.18
CA ARG A 95 19.21 2.67 -3.90
C ARG A 95 19.12 3.74 -2.82
N ASP A 96 19.37 5.01 -3.16
CA ASP A 96 19.35 6.10 -2.18
C ASP A 96 17.92 6.43 -1.75
N ALA A 97 16.95 6.41 -2.67
CA ALA A 97 15.55 6.60 -2.31
C ALA A 97 14.97 5.41 -1.53
N LEU A 98 15.38 4.18 -1.84
CA LEU A 98 15.04 3.01 -1.02
C LEU A 98 15.64 3.10 0.37
N ALA A 99 16.86 3.61 0.53
CA ALA A 99 17.45 3.84 1.84
C ALA A 99 16.63 4.86 2.66
N LEU A 100 16.15 5.93 2.02
CA LEU A 100 15.22 6.89 2.65
C LEU A 100 13.87 6.25 3.01
N LEU A 101 13.36 5.34 2.19
CA LEU A 101 12.15 4.58 2.47
C LEU A 101 12.32 3.69 3.70
N VAL A 102 13.42 2.94 3.77
CA VAL A 102 13.79 2.10 4.93
C VAL A 102 13.95 2.96 6.18
N GLN A 103 14.67 4.08 6.09
CA GLN A 103 14.83 5.01 7.21
C GLN A 103 13.48 5.53 7.71
N LYS A 104 12.56 5.85 6.79
CA LYS A 104 11.22 6.35 7.15
C LYS A 104 10.37 5.26 7.79
N LEU A 105 10.35 4.05 7.24
CA LEU A 105 9.66 2.89 7.83
C LEU A 105 10.16 2.58 9.24
N GLY A 106 11.46 2.77 9.48
CA GLY A 106 12.10 2.59 10.80
C GLY A 106 11.57 3.50 11.92
N GLN A 107 10.70 4.48 11.62
CA GLN A 107 9.99 5.25 12.64
C GLN A 107 8.88 4.44 13.34
N TRP A 108 8.41 3.35 12.72
CA TRP A 108 7.30 2.53 13.21
C TRP A 108 7.66 1.05 13.32
N TYR A 109 8.48 0.54 12.41
CA TYR A 109 8.80 -0.88 12.30
C TYR A 109 10.25 -1.18 12.70
N SER A 110 10.48 -2.35 13.29
CA SER A 110 11.84 -2.85 13.53
C SER A 110 12.53 -3.16 12.20
N PRO A 111 13.87 -2.95 12.10
CA PRO A 111 14.62 -3.27 10.88
C PRO A 111 14.52 -4.77 10.47
N GLU A 112 14.26 -5.65 11.44
CA GLU A 112 14.12 -7.09 11.29
C GLU A 112 12.69 -7.52 10.90
N HIS A 113 11.72 -6.60 10.99
CA HIS A 113 10.33 -6.85 10.62
C HIS A 113 10.25 -7.39 9.19
N GLN A 114 9.55 -8.50 9.03
CA GLN A 114 9.43 -9.17 7.74
C GLN A 114 8.38 -8.47 6.89
N VAL A 115 8.77 -8.07 5.69
CA VAL A 115 7.91 -7.48 4.67
C VAL A 115 7.89 -8.37 3.44
N ILE A 116 6.87 -8.23 2.61
CA ILE A 116 6.63 -9.07 1.44
C ILE A 116 6.76 -8.22 0.19
N LEU A 117 7.64 -8.63 -0.73
CA LEU A 117 7.70 -8.13 -2.09
C LEU A 117 6.77 -8.99 -2.94
N TYR A 118 5.64 -8.41 -3.31
CA TYR A 118 4.57 -9.07 -4.05
C TYR A 118 4.58 -8.68 -5.53
N GLU A 119 4.42 -9.67 -6.40
CA GLU A 119 4.11 -9.47 -7.82
C GLU A 119 3.02 -10.48 -8.22
N ALA A 120 1.91 -9.97 -8.74
CA ALA A 120 0.85 -10.82 -9.29
C ALA A 120 1.37 -11.60 -10.50
N ALA A 121 0.85 -12.80 -10.72
CA ALA A 121 1.16 -13.57 -11.92
C ALA A 121 0.45 -12.97 -13.14
N ASP A 122 1.22 -12.55 -14.16
CA ASP A 122 0.66 -12.01 -15.41
C ASP A 122 0.09 -13.09 -16.34
N LEU A 123 0.45 -14.37 -16.11
CA LEU A 123 -0.02 -15.51 -16.88
C LEU A 123 -0.58 -16.62 -15.95
N PRO A 124 -1.66 -17.32 -16.34
CA PRO A 124 -2.28 -18.35 -15.48
C PRO A 124 -1.37 -19.52 -15.08
N ILE A 125 -0.30 -19.74 -15.83
CA ILE A 125 0.68 -20.82 -15.57
C ILE A 125 1.84 -20.37 -14.67
N TRP A 126 1.93 -19.08 -14.38
CA TRP A 126 2.98 -18.52 -13.52
C TRP A 126 2.50 -18.45 -12.07
N GLN A 127 3.47 -18.54 -11.17
CA GLN A 127 3.23 -18.33 -9.74
C GLN A 127 3.46 -16.85 -9.42
N PRO A 128 2.68 -16.26 -8.50
CA PRO A 128 2.98 -14.93 -8.00
C PRO A 128 4.33 -14.94 -7.27
N ARG A 129 5.02 -13.79 -7.28
CA ARG A 129 6.19 -13.59 -6.41
C ARG A 129 5.70 -13.23 -5.02
N LEU A 130 6.15 -13.98 -4.02
CA LEU A 130 5.85 -13.77 -2.60
C LEU A 130 7.14 -13.87 -1.79
N GLU A 131 8.01 -12.87 -1.94
CA GLU A 131 9.33 -12.90 -1.30
C GLU A 131 9.32 -12.14 0.02
N ARG A 132 9.75 -12.81 1.10
CA ARG A 132 9.88 -12.20 2.43
C ARG A 132 11.30 -11.73 2.68
N VAL A 133 11.46 -10.48 3.07
CA VAL A 133 12.74 -9.87 3.44
C VAL A 133 12.59 -9.02 4.70
N PRO A 134 13.65 -8.86 5.52
CA PRO A 134 13.69 -7.81 6.55
C PRO A 134 13.59 -6.42 5.92
N ILE A 135 12.99 -5.45 6.61
CA ILE A 135 12.97 -4.04 6.19
C ILE A 135 14.38 -3.53 5.89
N ALA A 136 15.37 -3.89 6.71
CA ALA A 136 16.76 -3.48 6.52
C ALA A 136 17.38 -3.94 5.18
N GLU A 137 16.86 -5.04 4.60
CA GLU A 137 17.38 -5.61 3.36
C GLU A 137 16.67 -5.08 2.10
N LEU A 138 15.63 -4.24 2.24
CA LEU A 138 14.93 -3.66 1.09
C LEU A 138 15.86 -2.89 0.14
N VAL A 139 16.93 -2.28 0.65
CA VAL A 139 17.93 -1.57 -0.16
C VAL A 139 18.73 -2.47 -1.10
N ASN A 140 18.74 -3.78 -0.85
CA ASN A 140 19.45 -4.79 -1.63
C ASN A 140 18.48 -5.69 -2.43
N ALA A 141 17.17 -5.53 -2.24
CA ALA A 141 16.17 -6.36 -2.88
C ALA A 141 16.03 -6.06 -4.37
N THR A 142 15.69 -7.08 -5.15
CA THR A 142 15.38 -6.91 -6.58
C THR A 142 13.96 -6.40 -6.73
N LEU A 143 13.78 -5.22 -7.34
CA LEU A 143 12.46 -4.63 -7.58
C LEU A 143 12.18 -4.50 -9.08
N ASN A 144 11.06 -5.05 -9.50
CA ASN A 144 10.45 -4.82 -10.81
C ASN A 144 9.43 -3.68 -10.72
N GLN A 145 9.01 -3.14 -11.86
CA GLN A 145 8.01 -2.05 -11.89
C GLN A 145 6.65 -2.43 -11.29
N ILE A 146 6.33 -3.72 -11.30
CA ILE A 146 5.10 -4.29 -10.74
C ILE A 146 5.25 -4.69 -9.28
N THR A 147 6.45 -4.62 -8.69
CA THR A 147 6.66 -4.99 -7.29
C THR A 147 5.85 -4.07 -6.39
N THR A 148 5.09 -4.69 -5.50
CA THR A 148 4.33 -4.05 -4.44
C THR A 148 4.93 -4.47 -3.10
N LEU A 149 5.16 -3.50 -2.21
CA LEU A 149 5.63 -3.80 -0.86
C LEU A 149 4.43 -3.96 0.06
N VAL A 150 4.33 -5.10 0.72
CA VAL A 150 3.33 -5.40 1.74
C VAL A 150 4.01 -5.51 3.09
N ILE A 151 3.51 -4.77 4.06
CA ILE A 151 4.03 -4.74 5.42
C ILE A 151 2.93 -5.29 6.32
N PRO A 152 3.05 -6.53 6.80
CA PRO A 152 2.10 -7.13 7.73
C PRO A 152 2.05 -6.37 9.07
N PRO A 153 0.97 -6.55 9.85
CA PRO A 153 0.89 -6.05 11.21
C PRO A 153 2.10 -6.49 12.05
N GLN A 154 2.65 -5.57 12.84
CA GLN A 154 3.70 -5.84 13.82
C GLN A 154 3.13 -5.97 15.25
N SER A 155 1.97 -5.38 15.50
CA SER A 155 1.32 -5.36 16.81
C SER A 155 -0.15 -5.76 16.70
N SER A 156 -0.75 -6.13 17.81
CA SER A 156 -2.18 -6.41 17.88
C SER A 156 -2.99 -5.16 18.14
N LYS A 157 -4.21 -5.11 17.60
CA LYS A 157 -5.17 -4.03 17.86
C LYS A 157 -5.45 -3.94 19.36
N GLN A 158 -5.48 -2.72 19.89
CA GLN A 158 -5.87 -2.47 21.27
C GLN A 158 -7.36 -2.12 21.33
N PRO A 159 -8.18 -2.87 22.08
CA PRO A 159 -9.60 -2.56 22.23
C PRO A 159 -9.81 -1.18 22.87
N ASP A 160 -10.66 -0.34 22.28
CA ASP A 160 -11.15 0.89 22.93
C ASP A 160 -12.22 0.52 23.98
N THR A 161 -11.78 0.24 25.20
CA THR A 161 -12.65 -0.15 26.30
C THR A 161 -13.71 0.91 26.61
N THR A 162 -13.39 2.20 26.46
CA THR A 162 -14.34 3.30 26.69
C THR A 162 -15.47 3.26 25.65
N MET A 163 -15.15 2.99 24.39
CA MET A 163 -16.16 2.82 23.35
C MET A 163 -16.97 1.54 23.55
N LEU A 164 -16.31 0.43 23.90
CA LEU A 164 -16.99 -0.85 24.16
C LEU A 164 -17.99 -0.75 25.33
N ASP A 165 -17.65 0.01 26.37
CA ASP A 165 -18.56 0.30 27.49
C ASP A 165 -19.78 1.12 27.03
N LYS A 166 -19.57 2.16 26.20
CA LYS A 166 -20.66 2.97 25.62
C LYS A 166 -21.59 2.15 24.72
N LEU A 167 -21.05 1.16 24.02
CA LEU A 167 -21.80 0.24 23.17
C LEU A 167 -22.47 -0.89 23.97
N GLY A 168 -22.24 -0.99 25.28
CA GLY A 168 -22.82 -2.03 26.13
C GLY A 168 -22.24 -3.42 25.89
N VAL A 169 -21.01 -3.53 25.36
CA VAL A 169 -20.35 -4.82 25.11
C VAL A 169 -20.00 -5.48 26.45
N PRO A 170 -20.45 -6.72 26.73
CA PRO A 170 -20.15 -7.41 27.99
C PRO A 170 -18.65 -7.57 28.26
N ALA A 171 -18.26 -7.68 29.54
CA ALA A 171 -16.86 -7.77 29.94
C ALA A 171 -16.17 -9.06 29.44
N GLU A 172 -16.93 -10.15 29.36
CA GLU A 172 -16.52 -11.47 28.90
C GLU A 172 -16.48 -11.60 27.36
N HIS A 173 -16.89 -10.56 26.62
CA HIS A 173 -16.97 -10.64 25.17
C HIS A 173 -15.56 -10.75 24.55
N PRO A 174 -15.33 -11.65 23.55
CA PRO A 174 -14.00 -11.86 22.95
C PRO A 174 -13.34 -10.60 22.38
N LEU A 175 -14.14 -9.61 21.92
CA LEU A 175 -13.62 -8.31 21.46
C LEU A 175 -12.79 -7.55 22.51
N ARG A 176 -12.99 -7.84 23.80
CA ARG A 176 -12.20 -7.26 24.90
C ARG A 176 -10.92 -8.05 25.21
N GLN A 177 -10.77 -9.24 24.62
CA GLN A 177 -9.69 -10.19 24.88
C GLN A 177 -8.75 -10.36 23.68
N LEU A 178 -9.03 -9.70 22.55
CA LEU A 178 -8.11 -9.66 21.41
C LEU A 178 -6.77 -9.07 21.87
N GLN A 179 -5.77 -9.94 22.01
CA GLN A 179 -4.37 -9.68 22.31
C GLN A 179 -3.51 -10.02 21.11
#